data_AF-A0A7G8IPW8-F1
#
_entry.id   AF-A0A7G8IPW8-F1
#
_cell.length_a   1.000
_cell.length_b   1.000
_cell.length_c   1.000
_cell.angle_alpha   90.00
_cell.angle_beta   90.00
_cell.angle_gamma   90.00
#
_symmetry.space_group_name_H-M   'P 1'
#
loop_
_entity.id
_entity.type
_entity.pdbx_description
1 polymer ?
#
loop_
_entity_poly.entity_id
_entity_poly.type
_entity_poly.pdbx_seq_one_letter_code
_entity_poly.pdbx_strand_id
1 'polypeptide(L)' 'MGVSIFYIGVSHDDPTRATVMFQGPENVLYDIFMAPDTKPVVEASGHVYDGTVITRWLAE' A
#
# COMPACT_ATOMS: atom_id res chain seq x y z
N MET A 1 -5.61 -15.41 5.80
CA MET A 1 -5.78 -13.95 5.93
C MET A 1 -6.00 -13.39 4.53
N GLY A 2 -7.09 -12.66 4.31
CA GLY A 2 -7.51 -12.20 2.97
C GLY A 2 -6.77 -10.95 2.46
N VAL A 3 -5.52 -10.73 2.89
CA VAL A 3 -4.70 -9.60 2.43
C VAL A 3 -3.69 -10.13 1.42
N SER A 4 -3.63 -9.53 0.24
CA SER A 4 -2.66 -9.85 -0.80
C SER A 4 -1.93 -8.58 -1.25
N ILE A 5 -0.72 -8.77 -1.77
CA ILE A 5 -0.02 -7.69 -2.44
C ILE A 5 -0.72 -7.45 -3.77
N PHE A 6 -1.22 -6.24 -3.95
CA PHE A 6 -1.87 -5.79 -5.16
C PHE A 6 -0.85 -5.21 -6.15
N TYR A 7 0.16 -4.50 -5.64
CA TYR A 7 1.19 -3.86 -6.46
C TYR A 7 2.54 -3.84 -5.73
N ILE A 8 3.62 -4.05 -6.49
CA ILE A 8 5.00 -3.76 -6.08
C ILE A 8 5.64 -2.89 -7.16
N GLY A 9 6.02 -1.68 -6.78
CA GLY A 9 6.80 -0.76 -7.60
C GLY A 9 8.18 -0.55 -7.00
N VAL A 10 9.14 -0.18 -7.84
CA VAL A 10 10.47 0.24 -7.40
C VAL A 10 10.61 1.73 -7.68
N SER A 11 11.18 2.49 -6.74
CA SER A 11 11.44 3.91 -6.94
C SER A 11 12.42 4.11 -8.11
N HIS A 12 12.08 5.03 -9.00
CA HIS A 12 12.90 5.35 -10.16
C HIS A 12 14.27 5.93 -9.76
N ASP A 13 14.29 6.77 -8.73
CA ASP A 13 15.50 7.49 -8.30
C ASP A 13 16.30 6.71 -7.23
N ASP A 14 15.68 5.71 -6.60
CA ASP A 14 16.31 4.84 -5.61
C ASP A 14 15.80 3.40 -5.72
N PRO A 15 16.50 2.53 -6.48
CA PRO A 15 16.08 1.15 -6.70
C PRO A 15 16.03 0.27 -5.44
N THR A 16 16.58 0.74 -4.32
CA THR A 16 16.52 0.01 -3.03
C THR A 16 15.21 0.22 -2.29
N ARG A 17 14.38 1.18 -2.74
CA ARG A 17 13.08 1.49 -2.16
C ARG A 17 11.95 0.94 -3.01
N ALA A 18 11.13 0.08 -2.40
CA ALA A 18 9.92 -0.43 -3.01
C ALA A 18 8.68 0.29 -2.48
N THR A 19 7.67 0.45 -3.34
CA THR A 19 6.30 0.82 -2.97
C THR A 19 5.45 -0.44 -3.06
N VAL A 20 4.74 -0.79 -1.98
CA VAL A 20 3.85 -1.95 -1.94
C VAL A 20 2.44 -1.47 -1.65
N MET A 21 1.46 -1.89 -2.46
CA MET A 21 0.04 -1.67 -2.18
C MET A 21 -0.59 -3.00 -1.79
N PHE A 22 -1.35 -2.99 -0.70
CA PHE A 22 -2.07 -4.16 -0.20
C PHE A 22 -3.56 -4.05 -0.55
N GLN A 23 -4.15 -5.16 -0.95
CA GLN A 23 -5.59 -5.32 -1.14
C GLN A 23 -6.12 -6.36 -0.18
N GLY A 24 -7.29 -6.12 0.37
CA GLY A 24 -8.01 -7.07 1.21
C GLY A 24 -9.39 -6.55 1.61
N PRO A 25 -10.19 -7.33 2.33
CA PRO A 25 -11.47 -6.89 2.87
C PRO A 25 -11.31 -5.62 3.71
N GLU A 26 -12.23 -4.67 3.56
CA GLU A 26 -12.18 -3.36 4.22
C GLU A 26 -12.03 -3.48 5.73
N ASN A 27 -12.82 -4.34 6.37
CA ASN A 27 -12.75 -4.58 7.82
C ASN A 27 -11.37 -5.07 8.26
N VAL A 28 -10.72 -5.92 7.45
CA VAL A 28 -9.38 -6.46 7.76
C VAL A 28 -8.31 -5.39 7.59
N LEU A 29 -8.36 -4.60 6.51
CA LEU A 29 -7.40 -3.52 6.28
C LEU A 29 -7.57 -2.40 7.31
N TYR A 30 -8.80 -2.07 7.69
CA TYR A 30 -9.11 -1.10 8.73
C TYR A 30 -8.55 -1.52 10.09
N ASP A 31 -8.73 -2.79 10.48
CA ASP A 31 -8.19 -3.32 11.73
C ASP A 31 -6.65 -3.24 11.76
N ILE A 32 -5.99 -3.56 10.63
CA ILE A 32 -4.53 -3.40 10.49
C ILE A 32 -4.11 -1.93 10.57
N PHE A 33 -4.87 -1.01 9.96
CA PHE A 33 -4.55 0.42 10.03
C PHE A 33 -4.71 0.99 11.44
N MET A 34 -5.70 0.53 12.19
CA MET A 34 -6.01 1.03 13.53
C MET A 34 -5.19 0.38 14.64
N ALA A 35 -4.58 -0.78 14.39
CA ALA A 35 -3.76 -1.48 15.38
C ALA A 35 -2.50 -0.65 15.76
N PRO A 36 -2.23 -0.45 17.06
CA PRO A 36 -1.13 0.41 17.53
C PRO A 36 0.25 0.02 16.98
N ASP A 37 0.47 -1.28 16.77
CA ASP A 37 1.77 -1.81 16.35
C ASP A 37 2.05 -1.57 14.86
N THR A 38 1.01 -1.53 14.04
CA THR A 38 1.09 -1.40 12.58
C THR A 38 0.79 0.01 12.10
N LYS A 39 0.00 0.79 12.87
CA LYS A 39 -0.39 2.15 12.52
C LYS A 39 0.79 3.07 12.16
N PRO A 40 1.89 3.14 12.94
CA PRO A 40 3.02 4.01 12.59
C PRO A 40 3.68 3.64 11.26
N VAL A 41 3.75 2.34 10.96
CA VAL A 41 4.34 1.82 9.72
C VAL A 41 3.43 2.16 8.54
N VAL A 42 2.12 1.97 8.69
CA VAL A 42 1.15 2.29 7.64
C VAL A 42 1.10 3.79 7.39
N GLU A 43 1.06 4.64 8.42
CA GLU A 43 1.10 6.11 8.27
C GLU A 43 2.39 6.62 7.61
N ALA A 44 3.53 6.00 7.90
CA ALA A 44 4.81 6.33 7.25
C ALA A 44 4.94 5.81 5.80
N SER A 45 4.03 4.94 5.37
CA SER A 45 4.02 4.37 4.01
C SER A 45 3.40 5.34 3.00
N GLY A 46 3.64 5.11 1.71
CA GLY A 46 2.99 5.88 0.65
C GLY A 46 1.51 5.53 0.54
N HIS A 47 0.64 6.55 0.63
CA HIS A 47 -0.81 6.41 0.49
C HIS A 47 -1.29 6.95 -0.85
N VAL A 48 -2.33 6.35 -1.41
CA VAL A 48 -3.07 6.88 -2.55
C VAL A 48 -4.21 7.75 -2.00
N TYR A 49 -4.11 9.06 -2.18
CA TYR A 49 -5.14 10.03 -1.81
C TYR A 49 -6.03 10.40 -2.99
N ASP A 50 -7.15 11.05 -2.71
CA ASP A 50 -8.00 11.64 -3.74
C ASP A 50 -7.19 12.63 -4.59
N GLY A 51 -7.21 12.46 -5.92
CA GLY A 51 -6.35 13.20 -6.86
C GLY A 51 -4.98 12.57 -7.15
N THR A 52 -4.63 11.44 -6.52
CA THR A 52 -3.43 10.68 -6.90
C THR A 52 -3.60 10.09 -8.30
N VAL A 53 -2.75 10.51 -9.26
CA VAL A 53 -2.80 10.02 -10.64
C VAL A 53 -1.97 8.74 -10.77
N ILE A 54 -2.65 7.60 -10.90
CA ILE A 54 -1.99 6.32 -11.17
C ILE A 54 -1.78 6.20 -12.68
N THR A 55 -0.53 6.34 -13.13
CA THR A 55 -0.18 6.41 -14.57
C THR A 55 -0.03 5.05 -15.24
N ARG A 56 0.02 3.96 -14.46
CA ARG A 56 0.12 2.59 -14.99
C ARG A 56 -0.44 1.57 -14.02
N TRP A 57 -1.39 0.77 -14.51
CA TRP A 57 -1.86 -0.45 -13.85
C TRP A 57 -1.14 -1.64 -14.47
N LEU A 58 -0.64 -2.58 -13.66
CA LEU A 58 0.11 -3.75 -14.14
C LEU A 58 -0.63 -5.08 -13.92
N ALA A 59 -1.92 -5.05 -13.63
CA ALA A 59 -2.73 -6.26 -13.44
C ALA A 59 -3.54 -6.59 -14.71
N GLU A 60 -3.51 -7.86 -15.13
CA GLU A 60 -4.49 -8.49 -16.02
C GLU A 60 -5.75 -8.90 -15.25
#